data_AF-A0A8T5XKI9-F1
#
_entry.id   AF-A0A8T5XKI9-F1
#
_cell.length_a   1.000
_cell.length_b   1.000
_cell.length_c   1.000
_cell.angle_alpha   90.00
_cell.angle_beta   90.00
_cell.angle_gamma   90.00
#
_symmetry.space_group_name_H-M   'P 1'
#
loop_
_entity.id
_entity.type
_entity.pdbx_description
1 polymer ?
#
loop_
_entity_poly.entity_id
_entity_poly.type
_entity_poly.pdbx_seq_one_letter_code
_entity_poly.pdbx_strand_id
1 'polypeptide(L)'
;MEYKNFYPFYNYYNPQWTYQYVSNLLLNEITEDSMEYRGVQQRNEVSEILQIFLTRRVDVLNLIESYGVPRLISRAITRRIIKFVLENEYNIPGNFREKTRKLFRRFIKEDRVIVFSLRMFGVPEDIIYEYIRKVIRVTLRNIDYPYYPNIDREVNRVLKEFERTYPNYLGLTTRYNINRGIARNIVRDIIEFTLLNITRIPQVGPIDKRAKEMLKLLDREAPKLIERMINRGVPPVRAEAITKEIIRFTFLNIALPR
;
A
#
# COMPACT_ATOMS: atom_id res chain seq x y z
N MET A 1 18.91 -39.07 27.82
CA MET A 1 18.81 -38.84 26.37
C MET A 1 19.05 -37.36 26.14
N GLU A 2 20.30 -37.00 25.88
CA GLU A 2 20.71 -35.63 25.57
C GLU A 2 20.68 -35.44 24.05
N TYR A 3 19.89 -34.47 23.57
CA TYR A 3 19.98 -34.02 22.19
C TYR A 3 21.22 -33.13 22.03
N LYS A 4 22.34 -33.74 21.64
CA LYS A 4 23.46 -33.02 21.02
C LYS A 4 23.05 -32.58 19.61
N ASN A 5 22.41 -31.41 19.49
CA ASN A 5 22.35 -30.70 18.21
C ASN A 5 23.66 -29.93 18.02
N PHE A 6 24.63 -30.61 17.42
CA PHE A 6 25.93 -30.09 17.04
C PHE A 6 25.83 -29.50 15.62
N TYR A 7 25.55 -28.20 15.49
CA TYR A 7 25.77 -27.45 14.25
C TYR A 7 26.91 -26.43 14.48
N PRO A 8 28.16 -26.72 14.06
CA PRO A 8 29.35 -25.98 14.49
C PRO A 8 29.69 -24.75 13.63
N PHE A 9 28.72 -24.08 13.00
CA PHE A 9 29.01 -22.97 12.06
C PHE A 9 28.50 -21.58 12.47
N TYR A 10 27.86 -21.42 13.62
CA TYR A 10 27.12 -20.18 13.93
C TYR A 10 27.88 -19.10 14.69
N ASN A 11 29.20 -19.16 14.79
CA ASN A 11 29.94 -18.17 15.58
C ASN A 11 31.32 -17.95 14.93
N TYR A 12 31.48 -16.93 14.05
CA TYR A 12 32.75 -16.18 13.86
C TYR A 12 32.83 -15.15 12.70
N TYR A 13 31.75 -14.72 12.04
CA TYR A 13 31.93 -13.62 11.08
C TYR A 13 32.10 -12.29 11.83
N ASN A 14 33.24 -11.63 11.61
CA ASN A 14 33.49 -10.28 12.13
C ASN A 14 32.34 -9.36 11.69
N PRO A 15 31.60 -8.71 12.62
CA PRO A 15 30.44 -7.89 12.28
C PRO A 15 30.72 -6.82 11.23
N GLN A 16 31.92 -6.23 11.22
CA GLN A 16 32.34 -5.26 10.22
C GLN A 16 32.51 -5.90 8.83
N TRP A 17 33.11 -7.09 8.78
CA TRP A 17 33.27 -7.83 7.54
C TRP A 17 31.92 -8.27 6.98
N THR A 18 31.04 -8.82 7.83
CA THR A 18 29.67 -9.21 7.44
C THR A 18 28.91 -8.03 6.86
N TYR A 19 28.96 -6.88 7.55
CA TYR A 19 28.31 -5.67 7.09
C TYR A 19 28.84 -5.23 5.72
N GLN A 20 30.16 -5.14 5.54
CA GLN A 20 30.77 -4.73 4.27
C GLN A 20 30.42 -5.70 3.14
N TYR A 21 30.52 -7.00 3.38
CA TYR A 21 30.22 -8.02 2.39
C TYR A 21 28.75 -7.96 1.95
N VAL A 22 27.81 -7.90 2.90
CA VAL A 22 26.39 -7.81 2.57
C VAL A 22 26.05 -6.46 1.93
N SER A 23 26.67 -5.37 2.38
CA SER A 23 26.49 -4.06 1.75
C SER A 23 26.91 -4.07 0.28
N ASN A 24 27.99 -4.78 -0.06
CA ASN A 24 28.41 -4.93 -1.46
C ASN A 24 27.42 -5.77 -2.28
N LEU A 25 26.86 -6.84 -1.69
CA LEU A 25 25.82 -7.65 -2.36
C LEU A 25 24.52 -6.87 -2.62
N LEU A 26 24.23 -5.87 -1.78
CA LEU A 26 23.03 -5.03 -1.82
C LEU A 26 23.32 -3.59 -2.29
N LEU A 27 24.46 -3.38 -2.94
CA LEU A 27 24.94 -2.03 -3.25
C LEU A 27 23.94 -1.26 -4.10
N ASN A 28 23.29 -1.93 -5.04
CA ASN A 28 22.28 -1.31 -5.91
C ASN A 28 21.07 -0.82 -5.10
N GLU A 29 20.54 -1.66 -4.22
CA GLU A 29 19.38 -1.32 -3.39
C GLU A 29 19.69 -0.23 -2.38
N ILE A 30 20.90 -0.25 -1.79
CA ILE A 30 21.38 0.81 -0.89
C ILE A 30 21.54 2.13 -1.64
N THR A 31 22.13 2.08 -2.84
CA THR A 31 22.39 3.27 -3.65
C THR A 31 21.07 3.93 -4.05
N GLU A 32 20.10 3.16 -4.55
CA GLU A 32 18.79 3.69 -4.93
C GLU A 32 18.03 4.29 -3.74
N ASP A 33 18.01 3.62 -2.58
CA ASP A 33 17.36 4.14 -1.37
C ASP A 33 18.02 5.47 -0.93
N SER A 34 19.34 5.59 -1.08
CA SER A 34 20.07 6.83 -0.79
C SER A 34 19.78 7.97 -1.78
N MET A 35 19.63 7.65 -3.08
CA MET A 35 19.31 8.63 -4.13
C MET A 35 17.90 9.19 -3.95
N GLU A 36 16.94 8.33 -3.61
CA GLU A 36 15.56 8.73 -3.31
C GLU A 36 15.46 9.56 -2.05
N TYR A 37 16.21 9.21 -0.99
CA TYR A 37 16.28 10.01 0.23
C TYR A 37 16.79 11.43 -0.03
N ARG A 38 17.77 11.58 -0.93
CA ARG A 38 18.34 12.88 -1.33
C ARG A 38 17.47 13.66 -2.33
N GLY A 39 16.33 13.11 -2.75
CA GLY A 39 15.44 13.74 -3.74
C GLY A 39 16.02 13.80 -5.16
N VAL A 40 17.06 13.02 -5.45
CA VAL A 40 17.75 13.00 -6.75
C VAL A 40 16.95 12.19 -7.79
N GLN A 41 16.13 11.25 -7.35
CA GLN A 41 15.31 10.39 -8.20
C GLN A 41 13.82 10.53 -7.85
N GLN A 42 12.96 10.51 -8.87
CA GLN A 42 11.51 10.51 -8.68
C GLN A 42 11.10 9.26 -7.89
N ARG A 43 10.29 9.44 -6.83
CA ARG A 43 9.72 8.31 -6.07
C ARG A 43 9.03 7.35 -7.03
N ASN A 44 9.35 6.07 -6.92
CA ASN A 44 8.72 5.00 -7.66
C ASN A 44 7.88 4.14 -6.70
N GLU A 45 7.10 3.21 -7.26
CA GLU A 45 6.21 2.32 -6.50
C GLU A 45 6.96 1.51 -5.42
N VAL A 46 8.24 1.16 -5.68
CA VAL A 46 9.11 0.52 -4.70
C VAL A 46 9.33 1.43 -3.48
N SER A 47 9.69 2.69 -3.71
CA SER A 47 9.88 3.68 -2.63
C SER A 47 8.61 3.86 -1.80
N GLU A 48 7.47 3.94 -2.48
CA GLU A 48 6.17 4.18 -1.84
C GLU A 48 5.79 3.03 -0.92
N ILE A 49 5.91 1.80 -1.40
CA ILE A 49 5.65 0.62 -0.58
C ILE A 49 6.70 0.51 0.54
N LEU A 50 7.98 0.82 0.28
CA LEU A 50 9.02 0.81 1.31
C LEU A 50 8.70 1.78 2.45
N GLN A 51 8.15 2.96 2.16
CA GLN A 51 7.73 3.91 3.20
C GLN A 51 6.65 3.35 4.13
N ILE A 52 5.80 2.43 3.66
CA ILE A 52 4.81 1.75 4.51
C ILE A 52 5.51 0.92 5.59
N PHE A 53 6.62 0.25 5.26
CA PHE A 53 7.43 -0.47 6.25
C PHE A 53 8.09 0.46 7.26
N LEU A 54 8.61 1.59 6.78
CA LEU A 54 9.30 2.56 7.63
C LEU A 54 8.37 3.30 8.60
N THR A 55 7.09 3.46 8.26
CA THR A 55 6.15 4.29 9.04
C THR A 55 5.08 3.49 9.76
N ARG A 56 4.58 2.40 9.16
CA ARG A 56 3.39 1.68 9.64
C ARG A 56 3.65 0.22 9.95
N ARG A 57 4.66 -0.38 9.31
CA ARG A 57 5.00 -1.80 9.45
C ARG A 57 6.43 -2.02 9.96
N VAL A 58 6.85 -1.17 10.90
CA VAL A 58 8.17 -1.26 11.57
C VAL A 58 8.30 -2.60 12.30
N ASP A 59 7.17 -3.18 12.74
CA ASP A 59 7.10 -4.54 13.29
C ASP A 59 7.75 -5.59 12.38
N VAL A 60 7.64 -5.42 11.05
CA VAL A 60 8.21 -6.36 10.08
C VAL A 60 9.72 -6.21 9.99
N LEU A 61 10.24 -4.98 9.98
CA LEU A 61 11.70 -4.73 9.96
C LEU A 61 12.36 -5.23 11.26
N ASN A 62 11.70 -5.02 12.39
CA ASN A 62 12.19 -5.44 13.71
C ASN A 62 12.40 -6.97 13.82
N LEU A 63 11.74 -7.79 12.99
CA LEU A 63 11.94 -9.25 12.99
C LEU A 63 13.38 -9.65 12.68
N ILE A 64 14.07 -8.89 11.83
CA ILE A 64 15.46 -9.17 11.46
C ILE A 64 16.42 -8.21 12.15
N GLU A 65 16.00 -6.97 12.45
CA GLU A 65 16.85 -6.00 13.16
C GLU A 65 17.12 -6.42 14.61
N SER A 66 16.20 -7.15 15.25
CA SER A 66 16.41 -7.74 16.60
C SER A 66 17.55 -8.77 16.65
N TYR A 67 17.97 -9.30 15.50
CA TYR A 67 19.11 -10.20 15.35
C TYR A 67 20.39 -9.45 14.92
N GLY A 68 20.42 -8.12 15.04
CA GLY A 68 21.61 -7.33 14.74
C GLY A 68 21.79 -6.99 13.26
N VAL A 69 20.79 -7.25 12.40
CA VAL A 69 20.80 -6.76 11.02
C VAL A 69 20.71 -5.22 11.03
N PRO A 70 21.68 -4.49 10.47
CA PRO A 70 21.63 -3.03 10.47
C PRO A 70 20.47 -2.48 9.66
N ARG A 71 19.91 -1.34 10.10
CA ARG A 71 18.75 -0.68 9.45
C ARG A 71 18.92 -0.42 7.95
N LEU A 72 20.14 -0.10 7.52
CA LEU A 72 20.41 0.12 6.11
C LEU A 72 20.26 -1.19 5.31
N ILE A 73 20.72 -2.31 5.88
CA ILE A 73 20.60 -3.63 5.28
C ILE A 73 19.13 -4.08 5.31
N SER A 74 18.41 -3.93 6.42
CA SER A 74 16.99 -4.31 6.51
C SER A 74 16.13 -3.60 5.45
N ARG A 75 16.39 -2.30 5.23
CA ARG A 75 15.78 -1.49 4.17
C ARG A 75 16.12 -2.00 2.78
N ALA A 76 17.40 -2.22 2.50
CA ALA A 76 17.86 -2.72 1.20
C ALA A 76 17.26 -4.10 0.86
N ILE A 77 17.21 -5.00 1.84
CA ILE A 77 16.57 -6.31 1.71
C ILE A 77 15.06 -6.15 1.45
N THR A 78 14.36 -5.31 2.23
CA THR A 78 12.92 -5.05 2.02
C THR A 78 12.67 -4.52 0.62
N ARG A 79 13.48 -3.56 0.17
CA ARG A 79 13.42 -2.98 -1.17
C ARG A 79 13.55 -4.03 -2.26
N ARG A 80 14.53 -4.93 -2.14
CA ARG A 80 14.76 -6.02 -3.10
C ARG A 80 13.56 -6.98 -3.19
N ILE A 81 12.98 -7.35 -2.05
CA ILE A 81 11.77 -8.18 -2.01
C ILE A 81 10.58 -7.45 -2.66
N ILE A 82 10.41 -6.15 -2.38
CA ILE A 82 9.34 -5.33 -2.99
C ILE A 82 9.48 -5.34 -4.51
N LYS A 83 10.67 -5.03 -5.05
CA LYS A 83 10.96 -5.06 -6.50
C LYS A 83 10.61 -6.41 -7.10
N PHE A 84 11.09 -7.49 -6.49
CA PHE A 84 10.81 -8.83 -6.99
C PHE A 84 9.30 -9.10 -7.07
N VAL A 85 8.53 -8.70 -6.06
CA VAL A 85 7.08 -8.89 -6.09
C VAL A 85 6.44 -8.06 -7.20
N LEU A 86 6.80 -6.79 -7.33
CA LEU A 86 6.28 -5.90 -8.38
C LEU A 86 6.55 -6.45 -9.79
N GLU A 87 7.75 -6.99 -10.03
CA GLU A 87 8.16 -7.54 -11.32
C GLU A 87 7.45 -8.87 -11.67
N ASN A 88 6.96 -9.60 -10.67
CA ASN A 88 6.49 -10.98 -10.85
C ASN A 88 5.03 -11.22 -10.52
N GLU A 89 4.35 -10.34 -9.79
CA GLU A 89 3.00 -10.61 -9.30
C GLU A 89 1.99 -10.83 -10.44
N TYR A 90 2.10 -10.05 -11.53
CA TYR A 90 1.21 -10.11 -12.68
C TYR A 90 1.18 -11.50 -13.33
N ASN A 91 2.33 -12.18 -13.35
CA ASN A 91 2.51 -13.50 -13.97
C ASN A 91 2.09 -14.66 -13.04
N ILE A 92 1.63 -14.36 -11.82
CA ILE A 92 1.34 -15.37 -10.81
C ILE A 92 -0.17 -15.39 -10.54
N PRO A 93 -0.92 -16.35 -11.13
CA PRO A 93 -2.36 -16.43 -10.92
C PRO A 93 -2.70 -17.00 -9.53
N GLY A 94 -3.90 -16.67 -9.06
CA GLY A 94 -4.48 -17.21 -7.83
C GLY A 94 -4.97 -16.12 -6.87
N ASN A 95 -5.61 -16.54 -5.79
CA ASN A 95 -6.01 -15.62 -4.73
C ASN A 95 -4.80 -15.08 -3.93
N PHE A 96 -5.02 -14.05 -3.11
CA PHE A 96 -3.96 -13.41 -2.30
C PHE A 96 -3.06 -14.41 -1.53
N ARG A 97 -3.66 -15.44 -0.92
CA ARG A 97 -2.92 -16.47 -0.16
C ARG A 97 -2.06 -17.34 -1.09
N GLU A 98 -2.60 -17.72 -2.24
CA GLU A 98 -1.89 -18.47 -3.27
C GLU A 98 -0.77 -17.67 -3.91
N LYS A 99 -1.03 -16.41 -4.31
CA LYS A 99 -0.03 -15.47 -4.84
C LYS A 99 1.13 -15.32 -3.85
N THR A 100 0.83 -15.02 -2.59
CA THR A 100 1.85 -14.92 -1.53
C THR A 100 2.71 -16.18 -1.45
N ARG A 101 2.10 -17.36 -1.44
CA ARG A 101 2.82 -18.64 -1.34
C ARG A 101 3.69 -18.90 -2.56
N LYS A 102 3.18 -18.62 -3.77
CA LYS A 102 3.90 -18.81 -5.04
C LYS A 102 5.07 -17.84 -5.17
N LEU A 103 4.85 -16.55 -4.90
CA LEU A 103 5.88 -15.52 -4.87
C LEU A 103 6.97 -15.85 -3.85
N PHE A 104 6.59 -16.25 -2.63
CA PHE A 104 7.56 -16.68 -1.61
C PHE A 104 8.44 -17.82 -2.11
N ARG A 105 7.84 -18.90 -2.62
CA ARG A 105 8.58 -20.08 -3.11
C ARG A 105 9.50 -19.72 -4.28
N ARG A 106 9.05 -18.83 -5.16
CA ARG A 106 9.84 -18.36 -6.30
C ARG A 106 11.00 -17.50 -5.83
N PHE A 107 10.75 -16.55 -4.94
CA PHE A 107 11.75 -15.65 -4.36
C PHE A 107 12.90 -16.43 -3.71
N ILE A 108 12.61 -17.37 -2.80
CA ILE A 108 13.67 -18.14 -2.13
C ILE A 108 14.47 -19.04 -3.08
N LYS A 109 13.92 -19.36 -4.26
CA LYS A 109 14.59 -20.18 -5.28
C LYS A 109 15.51 -19.32 -6.14
N GLU A 110 15.02 -18.16 -6.57
CA GLU A 110 15.68 -17.26 -7.53
C GLU A 110 16.66 -16.29 -6.85
N ASP A 111 16.32 -15.78 -5.67
CA ASP A 111 17.11 -14.78 -4.96
C ASP A 111 17.68 -15.32 -3.64
N ARG A 112 18.68 -16.20 -3.79
CA ARG A 112 19.38 -16.81 -2.64
C ARG A 112 20.23 -15.81 -1.86
N VAL A 113 20.56 -14.65 -2.45
CA VAL A 113 21.40 -13.61 -1.85
C VAL A 113 20.77 -13.11 -0.55
N ILE A 114 19.45 -12.90 -0.52
CA ILE A 114 18.76 -12.43 0.68
C ILE A 114 18.81 -13.46 1.82
N VAL A 115 18.51 -14.72 1.51
CA VAL A 115 18.54 -15.79 2.52
C VAL A 115 19.95 -15.97 3.07
N PHE A 116 20.96 -15.95 2.19
CA PHE A 116 22.36 -16.03 2.59
C PHE A 116 22.78 -14.85 3.47
N SER A 117 22.44 -13.63 3.07
CA SER A 117 22.80 -12.41 3.81
C SER A 117 22.23 -12.41 5.22
N LEU A 118 20.95 -12.78 5.39
CA LEU A 118 20.31 -12.85 6.70
C LEU A 118 20.90 -13.96 7.59
N ARG A 119 21.28 -15.11 6.99
CA ARG A 119 21.99 -16.17 7.73
C ARG A 119 23.35 -15.71 8.25
N MET A 120 24.08 -14.87 7.51
CA MET A 120 25.35 -14.33 7.99
C MET A 120 25.21 -13.39 9.19
N PHE A 121 24.04 -12.77 9.37
CA PHE A 121 23.69 -12.02 10.59
C PHE A 121 23.13 -12.92 11.70
N GLY A 122 23.12 -14.25 11.52
CA GLY A 122 22.62 -15.18 12.53
C GLY A 122 21.09 -15.24 12.64
N VAL A 123 20.36 -14.72 11.66
CA VAL A 123 18.88 -14.80 11.66
C VAL A 123 18.44 -16.25 11.44
N PRO A 124 17.60 -16.83 12.32
CA PRO A 124 17.05 -18.18 12.14
C PRO A 124 16.23 -18.31 10.86
N GLU A 125 16.26 -19.49 10.24
CA GLU A 125 15.66 -19.72 8.93
C GLU A 125 14.13 -19.53 8.90
N ASP A 126 13.44 -19.93 9.96
CA ASP A 126 12.01 -19.71 10.16
C ASP A 126 11.67 -18.21 10.22
N ILE A 127 12.50 -17.42 10.91
CA ILE A 127 12.37 -15.96 10.99
C ILE A 127 12.63 -15.30 9.63
N ILE A 128 13.65 -15.75 8.89
CA ILE A 128 13.92 -15.30 7.52
C ILE A 128 12.68 -15.53 6.64
N TYR A 129 12.11 -16.74 6.70
CA TYR A 129 10.95 -17.09 5.90
C TYR A 129 9.69 -16.37 6.31
N GLU A 130 9.49 -16.13 7.60
CA GLU A 130 8.38 -15.30 8.10
C GLU A 130 8.50 -13.86 7.61
N TYR A 131 9.69 -13.26 7.74
CA TYR A 131 9.99 -11.91 7.30
C TYR A 131 9.71 -11.74 5.81
N ILE A 132 10.27 -12.60 4.94
CA ILE A 132 10.05 -12.53 3.49
C ILE A 132 8.56 -12.64 3.18
N ARG A 133 7.82 -13.57 3.81
CA ARG A 133 6.36 -13.70 3.58
C ARG A 133 5.60 -12.46 4.04
N LYS A 134 5.97 -11.84 5.16
CA LYS A 134 5.34 -10.62 5.65
C LYS A 134 5.59 -9.46 4.69
N VAL A 135 6.82 -9.30 4.20
CA VAL A 135 7.13 -8.29 3.18
C VAL A 135 6.28 -8.52 1.94
N ILE A 136 6.29 -9.73 1.36
CA ILE A 136 5.47 -10.07 0.18
C ILE A 136 3.98 -9.78 0.40
N ARG A 137 3.41 -10.17 1.56
CA ARG A 137 1.99 -9.92 1.87
C ARG A 137 1.68 -8.42 1.95
N VAL A 138 2.56 -7.65 2.58
CA VAL A 138 2.38 -6.20 2.68
C VAL A 138 2.50 -5.59 1.29
N THR A 139 3.51 -5.97 0.50
CA THR A 139 3.69 -5.49 -0.86
C THR A 139 2.47 -5.81 -1.72
N LEU A 140 2.02 -7.06 -1.80
CA LEU A 140 0.83 -7.46 -2.56
C LEU A 140 -0.43 -6.68 -2.15
N ARG A 141 -0.63 -6.45 -0.85
CA ARG A 141 -1.77 -5.64 -0.37
C ARG A 141 -1.73 -4.19 -0.86
N ASN A 142 -0.54 -3.68 -1.19
CA ASN A 142 -0.34 -2.30 -1.65
C ASN A 142 -0.04 -2.21 -3.16
N ILE A 143 0.06 -3.35 -3.88
CA ILE A 143 0.10 -3.40 -5.36
C ILE A 143 -1.33 -3.54 -5.91
N ASP A 144 -2.11 -4.49 -5.39
CA ASP A 144 -3.51 -4.69 -5.80
C ASP A 144 -4.41 -3.47 -5.45
N TYR A 145 -3.88 -2.52 -4.67
CA TYR A 145 -4.56 -1.31 -4.22
C TYR A 145 -3.53 -0.18 -4.19
N PRO A 146 -3.55 0.75 -5.16
CA PRO A 146 -2.61 1.86 -5.15
C PRO A 146 -2.80 2.65 -3.85
N TYR A 147 -1.81 2.57 -2.98
CA TYR A 147 -1.58 3.58 -1.96
C TYR A 147 -1.35 4.88 -2.72
N TYR A 148 -2.20 5.90 -2.54
CA TYR A 148 -1.97 7.22 -3.13
C TYR A 148 -1.02 7.99 -2.20
N PRO A 149 0.31 8.01 -2.45
CA PRO A 149 1.29 8.72 -1.61
C PRO A 149 1.03 10.22 -1.54
N ASN A 150 0.19 10.74 -2.45
CA ASN A 150 -0.34 12.09 -2.43
C ASN A 150 -1.86 12.02 -2.63
N ILE A 151 -2.57 11.64 -1.56
CA ILE A 151 -4.04 11.58 -1.53
C ILE A 151 -4.64 12.89 -2.06
N ASP A 152 -4.06 14.04 -1.72
CA ASP A 152 -4.52 15.35 -2.20
C ASP A 152 -4.39 15.50 -3.71
N ARG A 153 -3.30 15.03 -4.32
CA ARG A 153 -3.12 15.05 -5.77
C ARG A 153 -4.18 14.22 -6.46
N GLU A 154 -4.46 13.04 -5.94
CA GLU A 154 -5.45 12.14 -6.52
C GLU A 154 -6.88 12.65 -6.33
N VAL A 155 -7.21 13.12 -5.12
CA VAL A 155 -8.47 13.83 -4.84
C VAL A 155 -8.65 14.98 -5.81
N ASN A 156 -7.62 15.82 -6.01
CA ASN A 156 -7.69 16.94 -6.94
C ASN A 156 -7.84 16.49 -8.40
N ARG A 157 -7.22 15.38 -8.79
CA ARG A 157 -7.35 14.82 -10.14
C ARG A 157 -8.78 14.33 -10.39
N VAL A 158 -9.31 13.48 -9.52
CA VAL A 158 -10.67 12.95 -9.62
C VAL A 158 -11.71 14.07 -9.50
N LEU A 159 -11.49 15.03 -8.58
CA LEU A 159 -12.35 16.19 -8.43
C LEU A 159 -12.42 16.96 -9.73
N LYS A 160 -11.29 17.36 -10.33
CA LYS A 160 -11.24 18.08 -11.62
C LYS A 160 -12.01 17.36 -12.73
N GLU A 161 -11.89 16.05 -12.80
CA GLU A 161 -12.62 15.26 -13.79
C GLU A 161 -14.12 15.25 -13.48
N PHE A 162 -14.50 15.12 -12.21
CA PHE A 162 -15.89 15.24 -11.77
C PHE A 162 -16.50 16.61 -12.10
N GLU A 163 -15.73 17.70 -11.97
CA GLU A 163 -16.15 19.06 -12.33
C GLU A 163 -16.46 19.19 -13.82
N ARG A 164 -15.70 18.50 -14.67
CA ARG A 164 -15.93 18.48 -16.11
C ARG A 164 -17.15 17.65 -16.48
N THR A 165 -17.32 16.48 -15.87
CA THR A 165 -18.45 15.59 -16.15
C THR A 165 -19.77 16.15 -15.61
N TYR A 166 -19.75 16.79 -14.44
CA TYR A 166 -20.94 17.31 -13.77
C TYR A 166 -20.78 18.80 -13.43
N PRO A 167 -20.93 19.71 -14.40
CA PRO A 167 -20.71 21.15 -14.20
C PRO A 167 -21.64 21.80 -13.15
N ASN A 168 -22.81 21.18 -12.90
CA ASN A 168 -23.78 21.58 -11.88
C ASN A 168 -23.75 20.68 -10.62
N TYR A 169 -22.71 19.85 -10.49
CA TYR A 169 -22.46 18.80 -9.50
C TYR A 169 -23.72 18.12 -8.98
N LEU A 170 -24.41 17.42 -9.89
CA LEU A 170 -25.60 16.61 -9.60
C LEU A 170 -26.81 17.39 -9.08
N GLY A 171 -26.85 18.70 -9.34
CA GLY A 171 -27.93 19.61 -8.96
C GLY A 171 -27.68 20.36 -7.66
N LEU A 172 -26.55 20.14 -6.98
CA LEU A 172 -26.20 20.85 -5.74
C LEU A 172 -26.20 22.37 -5.97
N THR A 173 -25.60 22.84 -7.07
CA THR A 173 -25.45 24.28 -7.32
C THR A 173 -26.69 24.93 -7.93
N THR A 174 -27.42 24.22 -8.78
CA THR A 174 -28.56 24.79 -9.51
C THR A 174 -29.89 24.54 -8.80
N ARG A 175 -30.17 23.29 -8.43
CA ARG A 175 -31.46 22.88 -7.87
C ARG A 175 -31.57 23.18 -6.37
N TYR A 176 -30.47 23.02 -5.65
CA TYR A 176 -30.43 23.23 -4.19
C TYR A 176 -29.77 24.55 -3.81
N ASN A 177 -29.36 25.37 -4.80
CA ASN A 177 -28.75 26.69 -4.61
C ASN A 177 -27.57 26.68 -3.62
N ILE A 178 -26.81 25.58 -3.57
CA ILE A 178 -25.63 25.48 -2.71
C ILE A 178 -24.49 26.23 -3.39
N ASN A 179 -23.86 27.16 -2.66
CA ASN A 179 -22.70 27.90 -3.14
C ASN A 179 -21.66 26.94 -3.74
N ARG A 180 -21.13 27.28 -4.92
CA ARG A 180 -20.22 26.42 -5.69
C ARG A 180 -18.99 25.98 -4.90
N GLY A 181 -18.41 26.86 -4.07
CA GLY A 181 -17.27 26.51 -3.21
C GLY A 181 -17.63 25.47 -2.15
N ILE A 182 -18.81 25.60 -1.56
CA ILE A 182 -19.34 24.62 -0.59
C ILE A 182 -19.63 23.28 -1.28
N ALA A 183 -20.31 23.29 -2.43
CA ALA A 183 -20.62 22.08 -3.19
C ALA A 183 -19.33 21.35 -3.58
N ARG A 184 -18.31 22.09 -4.03
CA ARG A 184 -16.98 21.56 -4.36
C ARG A 184 -16.31 20.90 -3.15
N ASN A 185 -16.37 21.51 -1.97
CA ASN A 185 -15.81 20.92 -0.75
C ASN A 185 -16.54 19.64 -0.32
N ILE A 186 -17.88 19.60 -0.43
CA ILE A 186 -18.64 18.37 -0.15
C ILE A 186 -18.19 17.24 -1.08
N VAL A 187 -18.09 17.51 -2.38
CA VAL A 187 -17.62 16.53 -3.36
C VAL A 187 -16.18 16.08 -3.05
N ARG A 188 -15.27 17.03 -2.77
CA ARG A 188 -13.88 16.74 -2.41
C ARG A 188 -13.81 15.76 -1.24
N ASP A 189 -14.52 16.04 -0.16
CA ASP A 189 -14.44 15.25 1.06
C ASP A 189 -15.02 13.84 0.86
N ILE A 190 -16.06 13.68 0.03
CA ILE A 190 -16.60 12.36 -0.31
C ILE A 190 -15.59 11.57 -1.17
N ILE A 191 -14.94 12.22 -2.15
CA ILE A 191 -13.87 11.60 -2.96
C ILE A 191 -12.72 11.17 -2.04
N GLU A 192 -12.26 12.05 -1.17
CA GLU A 192 -11.18 11.78 -0.22
C GLU A 192 -11.52 10.61 0.70
N PHE A 193 -12.71 10.61 1.31
CA PHE A 193 -13.17 9.50 2.13
C PHE A 193 -13.18 8.18 1.35
N THR A 194 -13.67 8.22 0.11
CA THR A 194 -13.75 7.04 -0.76
C THR A 194 -12.36 6.48 -1.06
N LEU A 195 -11.40 7.35 -1.41
CA LEU A 195 -10.03 6.95 -1.70
C LEU A 195 -9.31 6.42 -0.45
N LEU A 196 -9.50 7.05 0.71
CA LEU A 196 -8.90 6.60 1.98
C LEU A 196 -9.43 5.24 2.45
N ASN A 197 -10.67 4.91 2.10
CA ASN A 197 -11.34 3.69 2.57
C ASN A 197 -11.48 2.62 1.50
N ILE A 198 -10.96 2.82 0.29
CA ILE A 198 -11.18 1.91 -0.84
C ILE A 198 -10.72 0.47 -0.56
N THR A 199 -9.68 0.31 0.27
CA THR A 199 -9.12 -0.97 0.70
C THR A 199 -10.05 -1.78 1.61
N ARG A 200 -11.10 -1.15 2.15
CA ARG A 200 -12.06 -1.76 3.07
C ARG A 200 -13.28 -2.33 2.33
N ILE A 201 -13.39 -2.08 1.03
CA ILE A 201 -14.47 -2.57 0.16
C ILE A 201 -13.93 -3.64 -0.79
N PRO A 202 -14.63 -4.78 -0.98
CA PRO A 202 -14.23 -5.80 -1.95
C PRO A 202 -14.02 -5.22 -3.36
N GLN A 203 -12.91 -5.58 -4.02
CA GLN A 203 -12.58 -5.07 -5.36
C GLN A 203 -13.29 -5.82 -6.49
N VAL A 204 -13.69 -7.08 -6.24
CA VAL A 204 -14.38 -7.90 -7.22
C VAL A 204 -15.89 -7.72 -7.07
N GLY A 205 -16.54 -7.43 -8.19
CA GLY A 205 -18.00 -7.34 -8.29
C GLY A 205 -18.50 -6.05 -8.95
N PRO A 206 -19.81 -5.96 -9.20
CA PRO A 206 -20.40 -4.80 -9.85
C PRO A 206 -20.11 -3.50 -9.10
N ILE A 207 -19.76 -2.45 -9.84
CA ILE A 207 -19.43 -1.12 -9.26
C ILE A 207 -20.57 -0.61 -8.37
N ASP A 208 -21.83 -0.85 -8.75
CA ASP A 208 -22.98 -0.43 -7.96
C ASP A 208 -23.07 -1.10 -6.59
N LYS A 209 -22.65 -2.37 -6.51
CA LYS A 209 -22.57 -3.10 -5.24
C LYS A 209 -21.47 -2.50 -4.36
N ARG A 210 -20.30 -2.23 -4.96
CA ARG A 210 -19.16 -1.62 -4.26
C ARG A 210 -19.49 -0.22 -3.76
N ALA A 211 -20.14 0.60 -4.58
CA ALA A 211 -20.58 1.94 -4.21
C ALA A 211 -21.58 1.91 -3.06
N LYS A 212 -22.49 0.92 -3.03
CA LYS A 212 -23.43 0.73 -1.92
C LYS A 212 -22.72 0.35 -0.61
N GLU A 213 -21.73 -0.53 -0.65
CA GLU A 213 -20.95 -0.89 0.54
C GLU A 213 -20.09 0.28 1.05
N MET A 214 -19.49 1.06 0.15
CA MET A 214 -18.77 2.28 0.53
C MET A 214 -19.71 3.34 1.12
N LEU A 215 -20.93 3.49 0.59
CA LEU A 215 -21.92 4.39 1.17
C LEU A 215 -22.26 4.00 2.60
N LYS A 216 -22.54 2.71 2.87
CA LYS A 216 -22.76 2.23 4.24
C LYS A 216 -21.59 2.51 5.18
N LEU A 217 -20.36 2.40 4.67
CA LEU A 217 -19.15 2.71 5.42
C LEU A 217 -19.06 4.20 5.76
N LEU A 218 -19.39 5.06 4.78
CA LEU A 218 -19.46 6.50 4.95
C LEU A 218 -20.54 6.90 5.96
N ASP A 219 -21.73 6.32 5.86
CA ASP A 219 -22.83 6.57 6.80
C ASP A 219 -22.43 6.23 8.25
N ARG A 220 -21.63 5.17 8.43
CA ARG A 220 -21.18 4.74 9.75
C ARG A 220 -20.05 5.60 10.31
N GLU A 221 -19.07 5.98 9.49
CA GLU A 221 -17.81 6.54 9.96
C GLU A 221 -17.66 8.04 9.71
N ALA A 222 -18.42 8.59 8.76
CA ALA A 222 -18.43 10.01 8.42
C ALA A 222 -19.84 10.53 8.08
N PRO A 223 -20.88 10.27 8.92
CA PRO A 223 -22.26 10.68 8.63
C PRO A 223 -22.42 12.18 8.36
N LYS A 224 -21.56 13.00 8.99
CA LYS A 224 -21.49 14.46 8.80
C LYS A 224 -21.31 14.89 7.35
N LEU A 225 -20.78 14.02 6.46
CA LEU A 225 -20.67 14.31 5.03
C LEU A 225 -22.03 14.44 4.36
N ILE A 226 -22.97 13.54 4.68
CA ILE A 226 -24.33 13.56 4.14
C ILE A 226 -25.17 14.63 4.85
N GLU A 227 -25.04 14.74 6.17
CA GLU A 227 -25.73 15.78 6.95
C GLU A 227 -25.42 17.19 6.44
N ARG A 228 -24.20 17.43 5.94
CA ARG A 228 -23.84 18.73 5.35
C ARG A 228 -24.68 19.10 4.13
N MET A 229 -25.12 18.13 3.33
CA MET A 229 -26.05 18.36 2.23
C MET A 229 -27.47 18.54 2.74
N ILE A 230 -27.90 17.71 3.70
CA ILE A 230 -29.25 17.76 4.28
C ILE A 230 -29.51 19.11 4.95
N ASN A 231 -28.56 19.58 5.77
CA ASN A 231 -28.62 20.89 6.45
C ASN A 231 -28.63 22.08 5.48
N ARG A 232 -28.42 21.83 4.18
CA ARG A 232 -28.46 22.83 3.11
C ARG A 232 -29.65 22.66 2.18
N GLY A 233 -30.67 21.91 2.61
CA GLY A 233 -31.93 21.76 1.89
C GLY A 233 -31.96 20.64 0.86
N VAL A 234 -30.95 19.77 0.81
CA VAL A 234 -30.99 18.56 -0.02
C VAL A 234 -31.84 17.50 0.69
N PRO A 235 -32.91 16.95 0.08
CA PRO A 235 -33.67 15.88 0.71
C PRO A 235 -32.79 14.66 1.03
N PRO A 236 -32.96 13.98 2.18
CA PRO A 236 -32.07 12.88 2.60
C PRO A 236 -31.86 11.80 1.54
N VAL A 237 -32.94 11.30 0.94
CA VAL A 237 -32.89 10.30 -0.15
C VAL A 237 -32.05 10.79 -1.34
N ARG A 238 -32.10 12.10 -1.63
CA ARG A 238 -31.30 12.67 -2.71
C ARG A 238 -29.85 12.87 -2.29
N ALA A 239 -29.58 13.28 -1.05
CA ALA A 239 -28.23 13.42 -0.51
C ALA A 239 -27.48 12.07 -0.57
N GLU A 240 -28.15 10.97 -0.18
CA GLU A 240 -27.61 9.62 -0.33
C GLU A 240 -27.33 9.26 -1.80
N ALA A 241 -28.29 9.53 -2.70
CA ALA A 241 -28.13 9.24 -4.13
C ALA A 241 -26.96 10.03 -4.76
N ILE A 242 -26.80 11.31 -4.41
CA ILE A 242 -25.67 12.15 -4.85
C ILE A 242 -24.35 11.58 -4.29
N THR A 243 -24.32 11.21 -3.01
CA THR A 243 -23.13 10.61 -2.37
C THR A 243 -22.72 9.33 -3.08
N LYS A 244 -23.68 8.43 -3.34
CA LYS A 244 -23.44 7.18 -4.06
C LYS A 244 -22.89 7.42 -5.46
N GLU A 245 -23.38 8.42 -6.18
CA GLU A 245 -22.92 8.74 -7.53
C GLU A 245 -21.49 9.32 -7.52
N ILE A 246 -21.14 10.16 -6.53
CA ILE A 246 -19.75 10.62 -6.34
C ILE A 246 -18.82 9.45 -6.06
N ILE A 247 -19.21 8.53 -5.17
CA ILE A 247 -18.45 7.30 -4.87
C ILE A 247 -18.26 6.46 -6.13
N ARG A 248 -19.34 6.22 -6.88
CA ARG A 248 -19.34 5.43 -8.13
C ARG A 248 -18.41 6.06 -9.17
N PHE A 249 -18.51 7.38 -9.36
CA PHE A 249 -17.62 8.11 -10.25
C PHE A 249 -16.16 7.98 -9.81
N THR A 250 -15.89 8.08 -8.50
CA THR A 250 -14.55 7.91 -7.96
C THR A 250 -14.00 6.54 -8.32
N PHE A 251 -14.77 5.45 -8.13
CA PHE A 251 -14.35 4.10 -8.51
C PHE A 251 -14.11 3.92 -10.02
N LEU A 252 -14.85 4.62 -10.88
CA LEU A 252 -14.65 4.56 -12.33
C LEU A 252 -13.40 5.33 -12.79
N ASN A 253 -13.01 6.36 -12.05
CA ASN A 253 -11.98 7.30 -12.46
C ASN A 253 -10.65 7.10 -11.76
N ILE A 254 -10.56 6.20 -10.78
CA ILE A 254 -9.30 5.69 -10.29
C ILE A 254 -8.75 4.66 -11.28
N ALA A 255 -7.45 4.75 -11.55
CA ALA A 255 -6.74 3.64 -12.19
C ALA A 255 -6.66 2.51 -11.16
N LEU A 256 -7.70 1.68 -11.06
CA LEU A 256 -7.51 0.36 -10.49
C LEU A 256 -6.62 -0.40 -11.48
N PRO A 257 -5.50 -1.00 -11.05
CA PRO A 257 -4.76 -1.90 -11.92
C PRO A 257 -5.75 -2.93 -12.48
N ARG A 258 -5.78 -3.04 -13.82
CA ARG A 258 -6.62 -4.00 -14.54
C ARG A 258 -6.09 -5.41 -14.37
#